data_AF-A0A0F9SFS0-F1
#
_entry.id   AF-A0A0F9SFS0-F1
#
_cell.length_a   1.000
_cell.length_b   1.000
_cell.length_c   1.000
_cell.angle_alpha   90.00
_cell.angle_beta   90.00
_cell.angle_gamma   90.00
#
_symmetry.space_group_name_H-M   'P 1'
#
loop_
_entity.id
_entity.type
_entity.pdbx_description
1 polymer ?
#
loop_
_entity_poly.entity_id
_entity_poly.type
_entity_poly.pdbx_seq_one_letter_code
_entity_poly.pdbx_strand_id
1 'polypeptide(L)'
;MPNKFSDTFLLPRAGKYQNALNSNARLPFVWGNLEDGNAGNWICPNISSTTFTYCYAGHEIMSASSGNNVVVFSGSSLMNGADYTFSHSNDFESLGNIATITFDNDQKNNVITASGRGILNSSATPEMKNIIDIIDDFLTSKNSGLAFSYDTTSKQITSDTFDDQGYRAAGVISQDGVIWDILQKMVGSFLGSAYLASDTPFFSEDRKLKFEIEIGSSSTKVADIIPKADISFINGIQRRKSLINQCPISFSYDYVSNNFRSHDDGTGNVNSASSGIYGIQEPSTPYQLHWCRDLASATTVQTTIINKYGKPIWEIEFIDESLERLGIDVGDLIAGTFDWIYDTEGSPLINQVIKILSVSPDFVKNVIRFRGIDQQVYLEDSAGNRDLTEY
;
A
#
# COMPACT_ATOMS: atom_id res chain seq x y z
N MET A 1 24.50 -2.03 -13.29
CA MET A 1 23.57 -1.27 -14.14
C MET A 1 22.55 -0.58 -13.25
N PRO A 2 22.06 0.62 -13.60
CA PRO A 2 21.14 1.36 -12.75
C PRO A 2 19.83 0.59 -12.64
N ASN A 3 19.36 0.39 -11.42
CA ASN A 3 18.04 -0.14 -11.16
C ASN A 3 17.02 0.91 -11.67
N LYS A 4 16.25 0.63 -12.72
CA LYS A 4 15.23 1.57 -13.27
C LYS A 4 14.26 2.09 -12.21
N PHE A 5 14.08 1.34 -11.12
CA PHE A 5 13.27 1.76 -9.97
C PHE A 5 13.90 2.88 -9.12
N SER A 6 15.21 3.08 -9.21
CA SER A 6 15.92 4.21 -8.57
C SER A 6 15.91 5.49 -9.41
N ASP A 7 15.38 5.44 -10.64
CA ASP A 7 15.25 6.62 -11.47
C ASP A 7 14.17 7.55 -10.92
N THR A 8 14.37 8.85 -11.14
CA THR A 8 13.38 9.87 -10.78
C THR A 8 12.34 9.95 -11.89
N PHE A 9 11.09 9.69 -11.54
CA PHE A 9 9.95 9.99 -12.39
C PHE A 9 9.73 11.51 -12.43
N LEU A 10 9.76 12.06 -13.64
CA LEU A 10 9.57 13.49 -13.90
C LEU A 10 8.18 13.75 -14.46
N LEU A 11 7.39 14.55 -13.76
CA LEU A 11 6.09 14.96 -14.28
C LEU A 11 6.23 15.90 -15.48
N PRO A 12 5.29 15.87 -16.46
CA PRO A 12 5.25 16.87 -17.51
C PRO A 12 5.24 18.29 -16.94
N ARG A 13 5.87 19.23 -17.64
CA ARG A 13 6.00 20.63 -17.20
C ARG A 13 5.06 21.54 -17.98
N ALA A 14 4.52 22.55 -17.31
CA ALA A 14 3.67 23.56 -17.93
C ALA A 14 4.43 24.36 -19.00
N GLY A 15 5.76 24.48 -18.88
CA GLY A 15 6.61 25.14 -19.87
C GLY A 15 6.68 24.47 -21.24
N LYS A 16 6.03 23.31 -21.43
CA LYS A 16 5.81 22.77 -22.78
C LYS A 16 4.77 23.57 -23.58
N TYR A 17 3.94 24.39 -22.91
CA TYR A 17 2.94 25.26 -23.52
C TYR A 17 3.43 26.71 -23.61
N GLN A 18 3.00 27.44 -24.63
CA GLN A 18 3.60 28.73 -24.98
C GLN A 18 3.47 29.82 -23.91
N ASN A 19 2.34 29.88 -23.20
CA ASN A 19 1.97 31.02 -22.33
C ASN A 19 1.81 30.64 -20.84
N ALA A 20 2.43 29.54 -20.40
CA ALA A 20 2.34 29.10 -19.01
C ALA A 20 2.89 30.14 -18.02
N LEU A 21 2.15 30.41 -16.94
CA LEU A 21 2.57 31.38 -15.91
C LEU A 21 3.90 30.98 -15.24
N ASN A 22 4.10 29.69 -14.99
CA ASN A 22 5.33 29.15 -14.44
C ASN A 22 5.74 27.92 -15.25
N SER A 23 6.80 28.05 -16.04
CA SER A 23 7.29 26.97 -16.91
C SER A 23 7.73 25.71 -16.16
N ASN A 24 8.13 25.83 -14.90
CA ASN A 24 8.55 24.70 -14.05
C ASN A 24 7.39 24.05 -13.30
N ALA A 25 6.16 24.57 -13.42
CA ALA A 25 5.00 23.96 -12.77
C ALA A 25 4.75 22.55 -13.32
N ARG A 26 4.39 21.62 -12.44
CA ARG A 26 4.22 20.20 -12.76
C ARG A 26 2.76 19.90 -13.05
N LEU A 27 2.49 19.19 -14.15
CA LEU A 27 1.14 18.71 -14.44
C LEU A 27 0.86 17.48 -13.57
N PRO A 28 -0.17 17.51 -12.70
CA PRO A 28 -0.45 16.41 -11.77
C PRO A 28 -1.08 15.22 -12.50
N PHE A 29 -0.83 14.01 -12.03
CA PHE A 29 -1.58 12.81 -12.42
C PHE A 29 -2.51 12.38 -11.28
N VAL A 30 -3.77 12.08 -11.61
CA VAL A 30 -4.88 11.95 -10.65
C VAL A 30 -5.61 10.61 -10.88
N TRP A 31 -5.75 9.80 -9.83
CA TRP A 31 -6.42 8.49 -9.86
C TRP A 31 -7.47 8.35 -8.76
N GLY A 32 -8.52 7.58 -9.04
CA GLY A 32 -9.60 7.29 -8.09
C GLY A 32 -10.50 8.49 -7.78
N ASN A 33 -11.31 8.35 -6.73
CA ASN A 33 -12.22 9.40 -6.26
C ASN A 33 -11.58 10.29 -5.19
N LEU A 34 -11.36 11.56 -5.53
CA LEU A 34 -10.89 12.61 -4.62
C LEU A 34 -11.95 13.72 -4.45
N GLU A 35 -13.23 13.35 -4.41
CA GLU A 35 -14.32 14.26 -4.05
C GLU A 35 -14.39 14.37 -2.51
N ASP A 36 -13.82 15.42 -1.92
CA ASP A 36 -13.84 15.61 -0.46
C ASP A 36 -14.15 17.06 -0.02
N GLY A 37 -15.39 17.49 -0.20
CA GLY A 37 -15.89 18.69 0.48
C GLY A 37 -15.09 19.99 0.24
N ASN A 38 -14.88 20.74 1.33
CA ASN A 38 -14.78 22.21 1.34
C ASN A 38 -13.49 22.84 0.76
N ALA A 39 -12.54 22.07 0.22
CA ALA A 39 -11.31 22.59 -0.36
C ALA A 39 -10.73 21.67 -1.45
N GLY A 40 -9.97 22.24 -2.39
CA GLY A 40 -9.31 21.47 -3.44
C GLY A 40 -8.18 20.59 -2.90
N ASN A 41 -8.02 19.39 -3.46
CA ASN A 41 -7.06 18.37 -3.04
C ASN A 41 -5.69 18.48 -3.68
N TRP A 42 -5.61 19.09 -4.87
CA TRP A 42 -4.35 19.32 -5.56
C TRP A 42 -4.39 20.62 -6.34
N ILE A 43 -3.20 21.11 -6.69
CA ILE A 43 -3.01 22.36 -7.43
C ILE A 43 -3.18 22.10 -8.92
N CYS A 44 -3.95 22.97 -9.59
CA CYS A 44 -4.07 23.00 -11.05
C CYS A 44 -3.14 24.10 -11.58
N PRO A 45 -1.98 23.79 -12.18
CA PRO A 45 -1.06 24.82 -12.65
C PRO A 45 -1.62 25.57 -13.86
N ASN A 46 -1.36 26.88 -13.94
CA ASN A 46 -1.69 27.69 -15.12
C ASN A 46 -0.80 27.28 -16.31
N ILE A 47 -1.43 26.84 -17.39
CA ILE A 47 -0.76 26.45 -18.64
C ILE A 47 -0.88 27.50 -19.74
N SER A 48 -1.78 28.47 -19.57
CA SER A 48 -1.91 29.62 -20.46
C SER A 48 -2.48 30.82 -19.71
N SER A 49 -1.66 31.85 -19.57
CA SER A 49 -2.04 33.13 -18.96
C SER A 49 -2.89 34.00 -19.91
N THR A 50 -2.85 33.73 -21.22
CA THR A 50 -3.63 34.46 -22.24
C THR A 50 -5.08 33.98 -22.34
N THR A 51 -5.31 32.68 -22.13
CA THR A 51 -6.64 32.06 -22.19
C THR A 51 -7.16 31.67 -20.81
N PHE A 52 -6.45 32.02 -19.74
CA PHE A 52 -6.76 31.67 -18.35
C PHE A 52 -7.04 30.17 -18.16
N THR A 53 -6.23 29.33 -18.83
CA THR A 53 -6.37 27.88 -18.82
C THR A 53 -5.42 27.26 -17.81
N TYR A 54 -5.95 26.34 -16.99
CA TYR A 54 -5.27 25.61 -15.95
C TYR A 54 -5.36 24.12 -16.23
N CYS A 55 -4.28 23.38 -15.96
CA CYS A 55 -4.26 21.93 -16.08
C CYS A 55 -4.90 21.29 -14.85
N TYR A 56 -6.04 20.65 -15.02
CA TYR A 56 -6.68 19.83 -13.98
C TYR A 56 -5.87 18.56 -13.71
N ALA A 57 -5.48 17.87 -14.79
CA ALA A 57 -4.63 16.69 -14.78
C ALA A 57 -3.85 16.58 -16.10
N GLY A 58 -2.62 16.09 -16.05
CA GLY A 58 -1.75 15.92 -17.23
C GLY A 58 -2.12 14.75 -18.15
N HIS A 59 -3.35 14.24 -18.02
CA HIS A 59 -3.95 13.19 -18.83
C HIS A 59 -5.48 13.39 -18.85
N GLU A 60 -6.16 12.64 -19.70
CA GLU A 60 -7.62 12.55 -19.69
C GLU A 60 -8.15 11.95 -18.38
N ILE A 61 -9.31 12.44 -17.93
CA ILE A 61 -9.96 11.93 -16.71
C ILE A 61 -11.42 11.60 -16.97
N MET A 62 -12.11 11.10 -15.95
CA MET A 62 -13.55 10.92 -15.98
C MET A 62 -14.29 12.23 -16.34
N SER A 63 -15.23 12.14 -17.26
CA SER A 63 -16.08 13.28 -17.64
C SER A 63 -17.17 13.56 -16.60
N ALA A 64 -17.71 14.77 -16.60
CA ALA A 64 -18.85 15.13 -15.76
C ALA A 64 -20.09 14.27 -16.04
N SER A 65 -20.32 13.90 -17.31
CA SER A 65 -21.43 13.01 -17.70
C SER A 65 -21.27 11.58 -17.18
N SER A 66 -20.04 11.17 -16.87
CA SER A 66 -19.72 9.88 -16.25
C SER A 66 -19.74 9.92 -14.72
N GLY A 67 -20.20 11.01 -14.12
CA GLY A 67 -20.37 11.16 -12.67
C GLY A 67 -19.19 11.80 -11.95
N ASN A 68 -18.27 12.46 -12.66
CA ASN A 68 -17.22 13.27 -12.02
C ASN A 68 -17.79 14.62 -11.56
N ASN A 69 -17.88 14.82 -10.25
CA ASN A 69 -18.27 16.10 -9.69
C ASN A 69 -17.03 16.99 -9.48
N VAL A 70 -16.67 17.73 -10.52
CA VAL A 70 -15.53 18.66 -10.48
C VAL A 70 -15.88 19.90 -9.68
N VAL A 71 -15.08 20.19 -8.65
CA VAL A 71 -15.20 21.40 -7.84
C VAL A 71 -13.87 22.14 -7.87
N VAL A 72 -13.92 23.45 -8.12
CA VAL A 72 -12.75 24.30 -8.31
C VAL A 72 -12.73 25.42 -7.30
N PHE A 73 -11.55 25.72 -6.77
CA PHE A 73 -11.32 26.77 -5.80
C PHE A 73 -10.25 27.73 -6.33
N SER A 74 -10.48 29.02 -6.14
CA SER A 74 -9.49 30.07 -6.36
C SER A 74 -9.04 30.60 -5.00
N GLY A 75 -7.82 30.26 -4.59
CA GLY A 75 -7.37 30.46 -3.21
C GLY A 75 -8.23 29.61 -2.26
N SER A 76 -8.86 30.24 -1.26
CA SER A 76 -9.76 29.59 -0.32
C SER A 76 -11.25 29.69 -0.70
N SER A 77 -11.56 30.28 -1.86
CA SER A 77 -12.94 30.54 -2.28
C SER A 77 -13.40 29.49 -3.28
N LEU A 78 -14.56 28.88 -3.00
CA LEU A 78 -15.27 28.02 -3.94
C LEU A 78 -15.72 28.84 -5.14
N MET A 79 -15.40 28.37 -6.34
CA MET A 79 -15.83 28.98 -7.60
C MET A 79 -17.23 28.50 -7.98
N ASN A 80 -18.03 29.36 -8.61
CA ASN A 80 -19.28 28.92 -9.20
C ASN A 80 -18.97 28.07 -10.45
N GLY A 81 -19.68 26.97 -10.64
CA GLY A 81 -19.53 26.11 -11.83
C GLY A 81 -19.80 26.83 -13.16
N ALA A 82 -20.49 27.97 -13.14
CA ALA A 82 -20.68 28.82 -14.31
C ALA A 82 -19.47 29.72 -14.64
N ASP A 83 -18.54 29.92 -13.69
CA ASP A 83 -17.39 30.82 -13.86
C ASP A 83 -16.22 30.14 -14.60
N TYR A 84 -16.33 28.84 -14.86
CA TYR A 84 -15.30 28.08 -15.56
C TYR A 84 -15.89 26.97 -16.43
N THR A 85 -15.17 26.61 -17.48
CA THR A 85 -15.45 25.44 -18.31
C THR A 85 -14.45 24.35 -17.98
N PHE A 86 -14.96 23.16 -17.63
CA PHE A 86 -14.16 21.97 -17.44
C PHE A 86 -14.17 21.10 -18.72
N SER A 87 -12.98 20.75 -19.20
CA SER A 87 -12.81 19.73 -20.24
C SER A 87 -12.04 18.54 -19.68
N HIS A 88 -12.65 17.36 -19.73
CA HIS A 88 -12.05 16.10 -19.27
C HIS A 88 -10.99 15.54 -20.22
N SER A 89 -11.02 15.96 -21.49
CA SER A 89 -10.05 15.65 -22.54
C SER A 89 -9.95 16.84 -23.48
N ASN A 90 -8.74 17.40 -23.62
CA ASN A 90 -8.45 18.54 -24.46
C ASN A 90 -7.04 18.40 -25.04
N ASP A 91 -6.92 18.35 -26.37
CA ASP A 91 -5.64 18.37 -27.08
C ASP A 91 -5.07 19.80 -27.11
N PHE A 92 -4.69 20.31 -25.94
CA PHE A 92 -4.27 21.69 -25.77
C PHE A 92 -2.94 21.94 -26.52
N GLU A 93 -2.97 22.88 -27.47
CA GLU A 93 -1.85 23.19 -28.38
C GLU A 93 -1.33 22.00 -29.21
N SER A 94 -2.14 20.95 -29.41
CA SER A 94 -1.73 19.73 -30.12
C SER A 94 -0.55 18.98 -29.49
N LEU A 95 -0.43 19.05 -28.17
CA LEU A 95 0.64 18.42 -27.37
C LEU A 95 0.14 17.25 -26.51
N GLY A 96 -1.01 16.66 -26.89
CA GLY A 96 -1.63 15.50 -26.27
C GLY A 96 -2.80 15.86 -25.36
N ASN A 97 -3.70 14.91 -25.19
CA ASN A 97 -4.93 15.10 -24.43
C ASN A 97 -4.66 15.22 -22.93
N ILE A 98 -5.13 16.33 -22.35
CA ILE A 98 -5.10 16.61 -20.92
C ILE A 98 -6.47 17.07 -20.42
N ALA A 99 -6.68 17.06 -19.12
CA ALA A 99 -7.85 17.66 -18.51
C ALA A 99 -7.58 19.14 -18.15
N THR A 100 -8.50 20.04 -18.49
CA THR A 100 -8.30 21.49 -18.32
C THR A 100 -9.49 22.18 -17.69
N ILE A 101 -9.21 23.25 -16.95
CA ILE A 101 -10.19 24.24 -16.49
C ILE A 101 -9.87 25.55 -17.19
N THR A 102 -10.87 26.21 -17.79
CA THR A 102 -10.71 27.52 -18.43
C THR A 102 -11.67 28.50 -17.78
N PHE A 103 -11.15 29.68 -17.41
CA PHE A 103 -11.95 30.78 -16.84
C PHE A 103 -12.16 31.87 -17.88
N ASP A 104 -13.27 32.62 -17.74
CA ASP A 104 -13.53 33.77 -18.61
C ASP A 104 -12.65 34.99 -18.26
N ASN A 105 -12.13 35.03 -17.04
CA ASN A 105 -11.33 36.13 -16.52
C ASN A 105 -10.08 35.63 -15.80
N ASP A 106 -9.07 36.49 -15.72
CA ASP A 106 -7.88 36.24 -14.91
C ASP A 106 -8.24 36.03 -13.44
N GLN A 107 -7.62 35.02 -12.83
CA GLN A 107 -7.77 34.68 -11.41
C GLN A 107 -6.77 35.42 -10.53
N LYS A 108 -6.11 36.47 -11.05
CA LYS A 108 -5.28 37.44 -10.31
C LYS A 108 -4.16 36.78 -9.49
N ASN A 109 -3.51 35.78 -10.06
CA ASN A 109 -2.45 34.97 -9.42
C ASN A 109 -2.90 34.13 -8.20
N ASN A 110 -4.20 33.90 -8.01
CA ASN A 110 -4.66 32.94 -7.00
C ASN A 110 -4.22 31.52 -7.39
N VAL A 111 -3.90 30.72 -6.37
CA VAL A 111 -3.64 29.29 -6.56
C VAL A 111 -4.97 28.61 -6.84
N ILE A 112 -5.08 27.98 -8.01
CA ILE A 112 -6.24 27.19 -8.37
C ILE A 112 -6.05 25.77 -7.84
N THR A 113 -7.04 25.28 -7.11
CA THR A 113 -7.08 23.91 -6.59
C THR A 113 -8.39 23.25 -6.97
N ALA A 114 -8.40 21.91 -7.03
CA ALA A 114 -9.59 21.18 -7.45
C ALA A 114 -9.83 19.91 -6.63
N SER A 115 -11.08 19.47 -6.59
CA SER A 115 -11.50 18.13 -6.16
C SER A 115 -12.36 17.48 -7.25
N GLY A 116 -12.45 16.16 -7.24
CA GLY A 116 -13.11 15.37 -8.28
C GLY A 116 -12.44 14.01 -8.49
N ARG A 117 -12.70 13.39 -9.65
CA ARG A 117 -12.26 12.02 -9.96
C ARG A 117 -11.20 11.98 -11.06
N GLY A 118 -10.32 10.99 -10.93
CA GLY A 118 -9.20 10.73 -11.84
C GLY A 118 -9.51 9.81 -13.02
N ILE A 119 -8.53 8.98 -13.37
CA ILE A 119 -8.53 8.08 -14.54
C ILE A 119 -9.64 7.01 -14.49
N LEU A 120 -10.17 6.69 -15.68
CA LEU A 120 -11.05 5.56 -15.99
C LEU A 120 -10.22 4.28 -16.17
N ASN A 121 -10.61 3.17 -15.53
CA ASN A 121 -10.02 1.84 -15.79
C ASN A 121 -10.52 1.29 -17.15
N SER A 122 -11.80 1.49 -17.46
CA SER A 122 -12.42 1.19 -18.76
C SER A 122 -13.83 1.79 -18.84
N SER A 123 -14.51 1.69 -19.98
CA SER A 123 -15.91 2.12 -20.16
C SER A 123 -16.91 1.38 -19.25
N ALA A 124 -16.55 0.21 -18.70
CA ALA A 124 -17.43 -0.63 -17.88
C ALA A 124 -17.24 -0.45 -16.36
N THR A 125 -16.05 -0.04 -15.93
CA THR A 125 -15.70 0.25 -14.53
C THR A 125 -15.20 1.68 -14.44
N PRO A 126 -16.08 2.63 -14.06
CA PRO A 126 -15.81 4.06 -14.25
C PRO A 126 -14.63 4.56 -13.41
N GLU A 127 -14.26 3.89 -12.33
CA GLU A 127 -13.21 4.34 -11.41
C GLU A 127 -12.11 3.29 -11.27
N MET A 128 -10.85 3.69 -11.51
CA MET A 128 -9.70 2.89 -11.16
C MET A 128 -9.45 3.00 -9.65
N LYS A 129 -9.92 2.00 -8.91
CA LYS A 129 -9.88 1.95 -7.44
C LYS A 129 -8.84 0.97 -6.89
N ASN A 130 -8.37 0.01 -7.70
CA ASN A 130 -7.41 -0.99 -7.26
C ASN A 130 -5.99 -0.40 -7.33
N ILE A 131 -5.23 -0.47 -6.24
CA ILE A 131 -3.88 0.12 -6.19
C ILE A 131 -2.92 -0.53 -7.19
N ILE A 132 -3.10 -1.82 -7.49
CA ILE A 132 -2.25 -2.55 -8.43
C ILE A 132 -2.54 -2.09 -9.86
N ASP A 133 -3.79 -1.83 -10.22
CA ASP A 133 -4.16 -1.24 -11.51
C ASP A 133 -3.60 0.18 -11.67
N ILE A 134 -3.65 0.99 -10.60
CA ILE A 134 -3.06 2.34 -10.60
C ILE A 134 -1.55 2.28 -10.83
N ILE A 135 -0.87 1.35 -10.15
CA ILE A 135 0.57 1.14 -10.33
C ILE A 135 0.89 0.68 -11.75
N ASP A 136 0.07 -0.20 -12.32
CA ASP A 136 0.24 -0.67 -13.69
C ASP A 136 0.09 0.48 -14.70
N ASP A 137 -0.96 1.29 -14.59
CA ASP A 137 -1.15 2.47 -15.43
C ASP A 137 -0.01 3.49 -15.25
N PHE A 138 0.43 3.71 -14.01
CA PHE A 138 1.57 4.58 -13.72
C PHE A 138 2.84 4.12 -14.43
N LEU A 139 3.19 2.83 -14.33
CA LEU A 139 4.43 2.30 -14.88
C LEU A 139 4.36 2.10 -16.40
N THR A 140 3.21 1.74 -16.96
CA THR A 140 3.07 1.38 -18.39
C THR A 140 2.60 2.54 -19.26
N SER A 141 1.57 3.28 -18.82
CA SER A 141 1.00 4.39 -19.59
C SER A 141 1.72 5.70 -19.32
N LYS A 142 1.97 5.99 -18.03
CA LYS A 142 2.46 7.31 -17.60
C LYS A 142 3.98 7.42 -17.56
N ASN A 143 4.65 6.29 -17.33
CA ASN A 143 6.11 6.15 -17.35
C ASN A 143 6.58 5.25 -18.50
N SER A 144 5.92 5.34 -19.65
CA SER A 144 6.09 4.47 -20.83
C SER A 144 7.50 4.42 -21.43
N GLY A 145 8.43 5.28 -20.98
CA GLY A 145 9.84 5.25 -21.36
C GLY A 145 10.63 4.08 -20.78
N LEU A 146 10.06 3.33 -19.83
CA LEU A 146 10.73 2.21 -19.16
C LEU A 146 9.86 0.94 -19.26
N ALA A 147 10.42 -0.12 -19.85
CA ALA A 147 9.81 -1.45 -19.80
C ALA A 147 10.00 -2.05 -18.40
N PHE A 148 8.89 -2.34 -17.73
CA PHE A 148 8.82 -3.06 -16.46
C PHE A 148 8.29 -4.47 -16.68
N SER A 149 8.86 -5.44 -15.97
CA SER A 149 8.39 -6.83 -15.97
C SER A 149 7.75 -7.17 -14.65
N TYR A 150 6.54 -7.73 -14.70
CA TYR A 150 5.79 -8.16 -13.52
C TYR A 150 5.88 -9.67 -13.37
N ASP A 151 5.80 -10.12 -12.13
CA ASP A 151 5.28 -11.45 -11.86
C ASP A 151 3.75 -11.39 -12.00
N THR A 152 3.25 -11.98 -13.08
CA THR A 152 1.82 -11.92 -13.44
C THR A 152 0.93 -12.58 -12.39
N THR A 153 1.43 -13.62 -11.72
CA THR A 153 0.68 -14.36 -10.70
C THR A 153 0.58 -13.54 -9.42
N SER A 154 1.69 -12.99 -8.93
CA SER A 154 1.71 -12.10 -7.76
C SER A 154 0.89 -10.83 -8.01
N LYS A 155 0.96 -10.23 -9.21
CA LYS A 155 0.11 -9.10 -9.61
C LYS A 155 -1.37 -9.45 -9.48
N GLN A 156 -1.81 -10.57 -10.08
CA GLN A 156 -3.21 -10.98 -10.07
C GLN A 156 -3.70 -11.28 -8.65
N ILE A 157 -2.97 -12.10 -7.90
CA ILE A 157 -3.35 -12.48 -6.51
C ILE A 157 -3.48 -11.24 -5.63
N THR A 158 -2.54 -10.29 -5.76
CA THR A 158 -2.57 -9.07 -4.95
C THR A 158 -3.72 -8.16 -5.36
N SER A 159 -4.02 -8.08 -6.66
CA SER A 159 -5.18 -7.35 -7.17
C SER A 159 -6.49 -7.92 -6.62
N ASP A 160 -6.67 -9.24 -6.72
CA ASP A 160 -7.88 -9.93 -6.23
C ASP A 160 -8.02 -9.74 -4.71
N THR A 161 -6.91 -9.89 -3.98
CA THR A 161 -6.84 -9.64 -2.54
C THR A 161 -7.28 -8.22 -2.16
N PHE A 162 -6.82 -7.21 -2.89
CA PHE A 162 -7.19 -5.82 -2.64
C PHE A 162 -8.70 -5.61 -2.80
N ASP A 163 -9.29 -6.20 -3.84
CA ASP A 163 -10.74 -6.14 -4.09
C ASP A 163 -11.54 -6.94 -3.05
N ASP A 164 -11.06 -8.11 -2.63
CA ASP A 164 -11.67 -8.95 -1.60
C ASP A 164 -11.70 -8.28 -0.22
N GLN A 165 -10.67 -7.48 0.10
CA GLN A 165 -10.63 -6.65 1.31
C GLN A 165 -11.55 -5.41 1.22
N GLY A 166 -12.12 -5.16 0.04
CA GLY A 166 -12.99 -4.00 -0.21
C GLY A 166 -12.25 -2.66 -0.22
N TYR A 167 -10.92 -2.68 -0.39
CA TYR A 167 -10.12 -1.45 -0.40
C TYR A 167 -10.43 -0.56 -1.61
N ARG A 168 -10.21 0.75 -1.44
CA ARG A 168 -10.34 1.76 -2.49
C ARG A 168 -9.18 2.74 -2.43
N ALA A 169 -8.38 2.75 -3.49
CA ALA A 169 -7.28 3.67 -3.67
C ALA A 169 -7.71 4.93 -4.43
N ALA A 170 -7.24 6.08 -3.97
CA ALA A 170 -7.36 7.35 -4.67
C ALA A 170 -6.20 8.28 -4.27
N GLY A 171 -5.59 8.94 -5.26
CA GLY A 171 -4.40 9.75 -5.00
C GLY A 171 -3.92 10.56 -6.20
N VAL A 172 -2.90 11.38 -5.94
CA VAL A 172 -2.30 12.29 -6.91
C VAL A 172 -0.78 12.16 -6.87
N ILE A 173 -0.15 12.12 -8.04
CA ILE A 173 1.29 12.38 -8.16
C ILE A 173 1.43 13.82 -8.64
N SER A 174 1.78 14.73 -7.73
CA SER A 174 1.92 16.17 -7.98
C SER A 174 3.36 16.67 -7.94
N GLN A 175 4.31 15.79 -7.60
CA GLN A 175 5.74 16.10 -7.51
C GLN A 175 6.57 15.02 -8.20
N ASP A 176 7.78 15.39 -8.63
CA ASP A 176 8.77 14.41 -9.08
C ASP A 176 9.20 13.56 -7.88
N GLY A 177 9.54 12.31 -8.15
CA GLY A 177 9.97 11.41 -7.10
C GLY A 177 10.65 10.18 -7.65
N VAL A 178 11.39 9.48 -6.79
CA VAL A 178 11.97 8.19 -7.14
C VAL A 178 10.83 7.19 -7.35
N ILE A 179 10.86 6.44 -8.45
CA ILE A 179 9.81 5.48 -8.81
C ILE A 179 9.55 4.51 -7.65
N TRP A 180 10.61 3.96 -7.05
CA TRP A 180 10.49 3.04 -5.93
C TRP A 180 9.74 3.64 -4.74
N ASP A 181 10.05 4.88 -4.36
CA ASP A 181 9.42 5.54 -3.22
C ASP A 181 7.92 5.79 -3.47
N ILE A 182 7.57 6.14 -4.71
CA ILE A 182 6.16 6.28 -5.14
C ILE A 182 5.43 4.95 -5.00
N LEU A 183 6.02 3.85 -5.51
CA LEU A 183 5.44 2.52 -5.43
C LEU A 183 5.24 2.06 -3.98
N GLN A 184 6.26 2.23 -3.13
CA GLN A 184 6.17 1.85 -1.72
C GLN A 184 5.09 2.67 -0.98
N LYS A 185 4.97 3.96 -1.30
CA LYS A 185 3.93 4.82 -0.71
C LYS A 185 2.52 4.41 -1.15
N MET A 186 2.37 3.99 -2.41
CA MET A 186 1.12 3.45 -2.96
C MET A 186 0.70 2.16 -2.24
N VAL A 187 1.53 1.11 -2.29
CA VAL A 187 1.17 -0.20 -1.70
C VAL A 187 1.17 -0.17 -0.17
N GLY A 188 2.08 0.58 0.45
CA GLY A 188 2.20 0.68 1.91
C GLY A 188 0.98 1.33 2.59
N SER A 189 0.18 2.09 1.84
CA SER A 189 -1.12 2.62 2.30
C SER A 189 -2.17 1.53 2.55
N PHE A 190 -1.91 0.28 2.14
CA PHE A 190 -2.81 -0.86 2.29
C PHE A 190 -2.09 -2.07 2.87
N LEU A 191 -1.07 -1.84 3.70
CA LEU A 191 -0.21 -2.90 4.27
C LEU A 191 0.43 -3.79 3.20
N GLY A 192 0.61 -3.24 2.01
CA GLY A 192 1.25 -3.93 0.91
C GLY A 192 2.75 -3.70 0.88
N SER A 193 3.42 -4.58 0.14
CA SER A 193 4.84 -4.45 -0.16
C SER A 193 5.08 -4.64 -1.66
N ALA A 194 6.10 -3.96 -2.16
CA ALA A 194 6.64 -4.15 -3.50
C ALA A 194 8.10 -4.58 -3.37
N TYR A 195 8.51 -5.62 -4.08
CA TYR A 195 9.88 -6.11 -4.06
C TYR A 195 10.27 -6.74 -5.41
N LEU A 196 11.58 -6.87 -5.63
CA LEU A 196 12.10 -7.55 -6.82
C LEU A 196 12.33 -9.02 -6.50
N ALA A 197 11.79 -9.91 -7.32
CA ALA A 197 11.91 -11.35 -7.12
C ALA A 197 13.39 -11.79 -7.09
N SER A 198 13.71 -12.69 -6.15
CA SER A 198 15.05 -13.29 -5.98
C SER A 198 15.28 -14.53 -6.84
N ASP A 199 14.24 -15.01 -7.53
CA ASP A 199 14.24 -16.17 -8.44
C ASP A 199 15.06 -15.95 -9.73
N THR A 200 15.62 -14.75 -9.90
CA THR A 200 16.55 -14.41 -10.96
C THR A 200 17.87 -13.92 -10.37
N PRO A 201 19.03 -14.24 -10.97
CA PRO A 201 20.34 -13.85 -10.44
C PRO A 201 20.40 -12.36 -10.12
N PHE A 202 21.13 -11.97 -9.07
CA PHE A 202 21.23 -10.58 -8.59
C PHE A 202 21.62 -9.56 -9.68
N PHE A 203 22.27 -10.01 -10.74
CA PHE A 203 22.71 -9.21 -11.89
C PHE A 203 21.83 -9.34 -13.14
N SER A 204 20.71 -10.06 -13.08
CA SER A 204 19.79 -10.14 -14.21
C SER A 204 18.98 -8.83 -14.32
N GLU A 205 18.89 -8.32 -15.55
CA GLU A 205 18.11 -7.13 -15.90
C GLU A 205 16.59 -7.40 -15.87
N ASP A 206 16.19 -8.67 -15.76
CA ASP A 206 14.81 -9.17 -15.88
C ASP A 206 14.15 -9.48 -14.52
N ARG A 207 14.64 -8.85 -13.44
CA ARG A 207 14.01 -9.02 -12.13
C ARG A 207 12.56 -8.55 -12.17
N LYS A 208 11.65 -9.48 -11.92
CA LYS A 208 10.22 -9.24 -11.92
C LYS A 208 9.80 -8.49 -10.66
N LEU A 209 8.97 -7.47 -10.84
CA LEU A 209 8.29 -6.79 -9.76
C LEU A 209 7.21 -7.71 -9.19
N LYS A 210 7.26 -7.95 -7.89
CA LYS A 210 6.27 -8.67 -7.10
C LYS A 210 5.58 -7.72 -6.14
N PHE A 211 4.30 -7.95 -5.95
CA PHE A 211 3.47 -7.28 -4.97
C PHE A 211 2.91 -8.30 -3.98
N GLU A 212 2.70 -7.84 -2.75
CA GLU A 212 1.97 -8.56 -1.72
C GLU A 212 1.11 -7.57 -0.95
N ILE A 213 -0.05 -8.01 -0.47
CA ILE A 213 -0.91 -7.28 0.47
C ILE A 213 -1.19 -8.19 1.65
N GLU A 214 -1.05 -7.64 2.86
CA GLU A 214 -1.36 -8.33 4.08
C GLU A 214 -2.87 -8.58 4.21
N ILE A 215 -3.27 -9.85 4.32
CA ILE A 215 -4.67 -10.26 4.49
C ILE A 215 -5.06 -10.51 5.95
N GLY A 216 -4.12 -10.33 6.89
CA GLY A 216 -4.34 -10.60 8.31
C GLY A 216 -4.44 -12.09 8.67
N SER A 217 -4.56 -12.96 7.68
CA SER A 217 -4.35 -14.41 7.79
C SER A 217 -2.97 -14.76 7.25
N SER A 218 -2.14 -15.36 8.10
CA SER A 218 -0.81 -15.81 7.69
C SER A 218 -0.97 -17.04 6.79
N SER A 219 -0.18 -17.11 5.70
CA SER A 219 -0.12 -18.30 4.84
C SER A 219 0.20 -19.54 5.67
N THR A 220 -0.54 -20.63 5.47
CA THR A 220 -0.22 -21.96 6.03
C THR A 220 0.69 -22.77 5.12
N LYS A 221 1.12 -22.21 3.97
CA LYS A 221 2.13 -22.85 3.12
C LYS A 221 3.48 -22.79 3.81
N VAL A 222 3.74 -23.82 4.60
CA VAL A 222 5.02 -24.06 5.24
C VAL A 222 5.98 -24.71 4.24
N ALA A 223 7.23 -24.29 4.28
CA ALA A 223 8.33 -24.93 3.59
C ALA A 223 8.58 -26.34 4.14
N ASP A 224 8.37 -26.53 5.45
CA ASP A 224 8.53 -27.83 6.11
C ASP A 224 7.77 -27.91 7.45
N ILE A 225 7.57 -29.14 7.93
CA ILE A 225 7.10 -29.46 9.28
C ILE A 225 8.27 -30.05 10.06
N ILE A 226 8.59 -29.47 11.22
CA ILE A 226 9.63 -29.99 12.10
C ILE A 226 8.96 -30.84 13.18
N PRO A 227 9.18 -32.17 13.17
CA PRO A 227 8.69 -33.07 14.20
C PRO A 227 9.12 -32.61 15.58
N LYS A 228 8.24 -32.77 16.55
CA LYS A 228 8.55 -32.43 17.96
C LYS A 228 9.78 -33.18 18.45
N ALA A 229 9.98 -34.42 17.99
CA ALA A 229 11.12 -35.25 18.36
C ALA A 229 12.47 -34.67 17.93
N ASP A 230 12.47 -33.84 16.87
CA ASP A 230 13.68 -33.21 16.34
C ASP A 230 13.95 -31.85 16.98
N ILE A 231 13.01 -31.31 17.77
CA ILE A 231 13.07 -29.96 18.34
C ILE A 231 13.62 -29.99 19.76
N SER A 232 14.76 -29.32 19.94
CA SER A 232 15.30 -28.93 21.24
C SER A 232 15.00 -27.45 21.50
N PHE A 233 14.04 -27.15 22.38
CA PHE A 233 13.66 -25.79 22.73
C PHE A 233 14.80 -25.06 23.47
N ILE A 234 15.15 -23.84 23.03
CA ILE A 234 16.15 -23.00 23.71
C ILE A 234 15.45 -21.91 24.54
N ASN A 235 14.62 -21.10 23.89
CA ASN A 235 14.05 -19.90 24.51
C ASN A 235 12.79 -19.42 23.78
N GLY A 236 11.92 -18.75 24.53
CA GLY A 236 10.70 -18.12 24.02
C GLY A 236 10.52 -16.77 24.68
N ILE A 237 10.45 -15.70 23.89
CA ILE A 237 10.24 -14.33 24.37
C ILE A 237 8.98 -13.77 23.74
N GLN A 238 8.05 -13.32 24.59
CA GLN A 238 6.85 -12.64 24.13
C GLN A 238 7.13 -11.15 23.88
N ARG A 239 7.05 -10.71 22.62
CA ARG A 239 7.39 -9.33 22.23
C ARG A 239 6.22 -8.37 22.45
N ARG A 240 6.11 -7.84 23.67
CA ARG A 240 5.12 -6.80 24.00
C ARG A 240 5.30 -5.49 23.23
N LYS A 241 6.52 -5.14 22.82
CA LYS A 241 6.77 -3.92 22.02
C LYS A 241 6.10 -3.94 20.65
N SER A 242 5.73 -5.12 20.16
CA SER A 242 5.04 -5.29 18.88
C SER A 242 3.52 -5.34 19.03
N LEU A 243 3.00 -5.22 20.26
CA LEU A 243 1.57 -5.25 20.55
C LEU A 243 0.92 -3.93 20.11
N ILE A 244 -0.08 -4.02 19.23
CA ILE A 244 -0.92 -2.90 18.80
C ILE A 244 -2.37 -3.37 18.95
N ASN A 245 -3.04 -2.94 20.02
CA ASN A 245 -4.43 -3.28 20.28
C ASN A 245 -5.42 -2.13 20.01
N GLN A 246 -4.89 -0.94 19.72
CA GLN A 246 -5.61 0.19 19.14
C GLN A 246 -4.70 0.82 18.08
N CYS A 247 -5.23 1.14 16.91
CA CYS A 247 -4.43 1.67 15.81
C CYS A 247 -5.02 2.99 15.30
N PRO A 248 -4.50 4.14 15.76
CA PRO A 248 -4.87 5.43 15.18
C PRO A 248 -4.37 5.52 13.74
N ILE A 249 -5.20 6.05 12.85
CA ILE A 249 -4.88 6.19 11.42
C ILE A 249 -5.19 7.59 10.91
N SER A 250 -4.40 8.05 9.95
CA SER A 250 -4.63 9.30 9.22
C SER A 250 -4.79 8.99 7.73
N PHE A 251 -5.85 9.51 7.12
CA PHE A 251 -6.23 9.24 5.73
C PHE A 251 -6.83 10.50 5.08
N SER A 252 -7.19 10.43 3.80
CA SER A 252 -7.58 11.60 3.00
C SER A 252 -6.47 12.64 2.90
N TYR A 253 -5.36 12.24 2.29
CA TYR A 253 -4.20 13.12 2.09
C TYR A 253 -4.53 14.28 1.14
N ASP A 254 -4.16 15.48 1.56
CA ASP A 254 -4.27 16.73 0.82
C ASP A 254 -2.91 17.10 0.22
N TYR A 255 -2.85 17.11 -1.12
CA TYR A 255 -1.62 17.37 -1.87
C TYR A 255 -1.31 18.86 -2.02
N VAL A 256 -2.21 19.75 -1.56
CA VAL A 256 -1.97 21.19 -1.46
C VAL A 256 -1.29 21.51 -0.12
N SER A 257 -1.89 21.06 0.98
CA SER A 257 -1.40 21.37 2.34
C SER A 257 -0.37 20.37 2.88
N ASN A 258 -0.17 19.23 2.20
CA ASN A 258 0.68 18.11 2.62
C ASN A 258 0.28 17.49 3.97
N ASN A 259 -1.01 17.54 4.32
CA ASN A 259 -1.56 17.01 5.56
C ASN A 259 -2.73 16.07 5.30
N PHE A 260 -3.08 15.25 6.30
CA PHE A 260 -4.28 14.42 6.26
C PHE A 260 -5.50 15.21 6.74
N ARG A 261 -6.61 15.12 6.01
CA ARG A 261 -7.89 15.79 6.35
C ARG A 261 -8.77 14.94 7.26
N SER A 262 -8.49 13.64 7.35
CA SER A 262 -9.28 12.71 8.13
C SER A 262 -8.40 11.92 9.09
N HIS A 263 -8.97 11.61 10.25
CA HIS A 263 -8.32 10.86 11.31
C HIS A 263 -9.37 9.99 11.99
N ASP A 264 -8.97 8.76 12.32
CA ASP A 264 -9.70 7.86 13.20
C ASP A 264 -8.73 7.44 14.32
N ASP A 265 -9.17 7.58 15.57
CA ASP A 265 -8.36 7.27 16.76
C ASP A 265 -8.27 5.76 17.03
N GLY A 266 -9.05 4.94 16.31
CA GLY A 266 -9.08 3.49 16.42
C GLY A 266 -9.89 2.98 17.61
N THR A 267 -10.58 3.85 18.35
CA THR A 267 -11.37 3.45 19.53
C THR A 267 -12.53 2.52 19.17
N GLY A 268 -13.11 2.69 17.97
CA GLY A 268 -14.16 1.81 17.45
C GLY A 268 -13.69 0.38 17.14
N ASN A 269 -12.39 0.20 16.91
CA ASN A 269 -11.78 -1.07 16.49
C ASN A 269 -10.86 -1.68 17.55
N VAL A 270 -10.81 -1.12 18.76
CA VAL A 270 -9.93 -1.58 19.83
C VAL A 270 -10.17 -3.07 20.16
N ASN A 271 -9.09 -3.83 20.32
CA ASN A 271 -9.18 -5.18 20.87
C ASN A 271 -9.35 -5.11 22.39
N SER A 272 -10.61 -5.02 22.84
CA SER A 272 -10.98 -4.88 24.26
C SER A 272 -10.43 -5.98 25.18
N ALA A 273 -10.29 -7.21 24.68
CA ALA A 273 -9.72 -8.30 25.46
C ALA A 273 -8.23 -8.07 25.71
N SER A 274 -7.50 -7.64 24.67
CA SER A 274 -6.08 -7.30 24.76
C SER A 274 -5.84 -6.04 25.60
N SER A 275 -6.63 -4.98 25.38
CA SER A 275 -6.47 -3.74 26.13
C SER A 275 -6.83 -3.88 27.61
N GLY A 276 -7.76 -4.77 27.96
CA GLY A 276 -8.06 -5.10 29.35
C GLY A 276 -6.88 -5.77 30.10
N ILE A 277 -6.00 -6.48 29.39
CA ILE A 277 -4.84 -7.16 29.97
C ILE A 277 -3.59 -6.29 29.94
N TYR A 278 -3.35 -5.61 28.81
CA TYR A 278 -2.08 -4.93 28.52
C TYR A 278 -2.18 -3.39 28.54
N GLY A 279 -3.36 -2.84 28.80
CA GLY A 279 -3.65 -1.43 28.59
C GLY A 279 -3.73 -1.08 27.10
N ILE A 280 -4.00 0.18 26.80
CA ILE A 280 -4.01 0.69 25.41
C ILE A 280 -2.57 0.72 24.89
N GLN A 281 -2.36 0.06 23.75
CA GLN A 281 -1.08 -0.04 23.06
C GLN A 281 -1.28 0.39 21.61
N GLU A 282 -0.64 1.50 21.26
CA GLU A 282 -0.73 2.17 19.97
C GLU A 282 0.66 2.28 19.34
N PRO A 283 0.76 2.37 17.99
CA PRO A 283 2.00 2.77 17.36
C PRO A 283 2.44 4.15 17.83
N SER A 284 3.75 4.43 17.82
CA SER A 284 4.31 5.72 18.24
C SER A 284 3.80 6.91 17.42
N THR A 285 3.35 6.65 16.20
CA THR A 285 2.73 7.62 15.31
C THR A 285 1.53 6.95 14.63
N PRO A 286 0.44 7.69 14.38
CA PRO A 286 -0.68 7.17 13.61
C PRO A 286 -0.22 6.65 12.25
N TYR A 287 -0.83 5.57 11.79
CA TYR A 287 -0.51 4.98 10.50
C TYR A 287 -1.03 5.88 9.37
N GLN A 288 -0.18 6.18 8.38
CA GLN A 288 -0.42 7.24 7.40
C GLN A 288 -0.80 6.69 6.03
N LEU A 289 -2.08 6.78 5.67
CA LEU A 289 -2.66 6.19 4.47
C LEU A 289 -2.78 7.22 3.33
N HIS A 290 -1.69 7.44 2.61
CA HIS A 290 -1.60 8.51 1.60
C HIS A 290 -2.52 8.29 0.39
N TRP A 291 -2.81 7.02 0.08
CA TRP A 291 -3.65 6.61 -1.04
C TRP A 291 -5.04 6.13 -0.63
N CYS A 292 -5.42 6.28 0.64
CA CYS A 292 -6.74 5.93 1.16
C CYS A 292 -7.53 7.20 1.49
N ARG A 293 -8.81 7.25 1.10
CA ARG A 293 -9.68 8.41 1.36
C ARG A 293 -10.98 8.07 2.08
N ASP A 294 -11.45 6.84 1.97
CA ASP A 294 -12.68 6.43 2.63
C ASP A 294 -12.39 5.76 3.98
N LEU A 295 -13.31 5.96 4.92
CA LEU A 295 -13.20 5.39 6.26
C LEU A 295 -13.25 3.86 6.25
N ALA A 296 -14.02 3.24 5.33
CA ALA A 296 -14.19 1.78 5.33
C ALA A 296 -12.87 1.06 5.02
N SER A 297 -12.14 1.47 3.98
CA SER A 297 -10.80 0.96 3.68
C SER A 297 -9.83 1.16 4.85
N ALA A 298 -9.90 2.33 5.48
CA ALA A 298 -9.06 2.73 6.60
C ALA A 298 -9.31 1.86 7.85
N THR A 299 -10.60 1.60 8.16
CA THR A 299 -11.07 0.69 9.20
C THR A 299 -10.63 -0.75 8.93
N THR A 300 -10.72 -1.24 7.68
CA THR A 300 -10.22 -2.57 7.33
C THR A 300 -8.72 -2.68 7.59
N VAL A 301 -7.91 -1.67 7.24
CA VAL A 301 -6.47 -1.63 7.59
C VAL A 301 -6.24 -1.69 9.10
N GLN A 302 -7.01 -0.92 9.91
CA GLN A 302 -6.93 -1.00 11.36
C GLN A 302 -7.22 -2.41 11.88
N THR A 303 -8.30 -3.02 11.38
CA THR A 303 -8.68 -4.39 11.76
C THR A 303 -7.58 -5.38 11.41
N THR A 304 -6.98 -5.29 10.24
CA THR A 304 -5.85 -6.17 9.85
C THR A 304 -4.65 -6.00 10.79
N ILE A 305 -4.28 -4.77 11.13
CA ILE A 305 -3.19 -4.49 12.10
C ILE A 305 -3.53 -5.08 13.47
N ILE A 306 -4.73 -4.82 13.98
CA ILE A 306 -5.16 -5.26 15.31
C ILE A 306 -5.33 -6.78 15.37
N ASN A 307 -5.75 -7.44 14.29
CA ASN A 307 -5.81 -8.89 14.23
C ASN A 307 -4.42 -9.50 14.29
N LYS A 308 -3.45 -8.91 13.58
CA LYS A 308 -2.07 -9.42 13.50
C LYS A 308 -1.22 -9.11 14.74
N TYR A 309 -1.42 -7.93 15.31
CA TYR A 309 -0.57 -7.38 16.38
C TYR A 309 -1.33 -7.13 17.69
N GLY A 310 -2.63 -7.42 17.74
CA GLY A 310 -3.45 -7.24 18.94
C GLY A 310 -3.13 -8.21 20.06
N LYS A 311 -2.27 -9.20 19.84
CA LYS A 311 -1.74 -10.08 20.89
C LYS A 311 -0.21 -10.10 20.82
N PRO A 312 0.50 -10.17 21.95
CA PRO A 312 1.95 -10.24 21.91
C PRO A 312 2.41 -11.55 21.24
N ILE A 313 3.23 -11.41 20.20
CA ILE A 313 3.78 -12.51 19.41
C ILE A 313 4.98 -13.17 20.11
N TRP A 314 5.11 -14.48 19.92
CA TRP A 314 6.26 -15.23 20.41
C TRP A 314 7.42 -15.15 19.42
N GLU A 315 8.60 -14.80 19.90
CA GLU A 315 9.85 -15.10 19.25
C GLU A 315 10.43 -16.36 19.89
N ILE A 316 10.68 -17.38 19.07
CA ILE A 316 11.05 -18.72 19.50
C ILE A 316 12.44 -19.02 18.96
N GLU A 317 13.33 -19.50 19.82
CA GLU A 317 14.63 -20.04 19.46
C GLU A 317 14.66 -21.53 19.81
N PHE A 318 15.06 -22.35 18.86
CA PHE A 318 15.11 -23.80 19.00
C PHE A 318 16.19 -24.41 18.10
N ILE A 319 16.51 -25.67 18.37
CA ILE A 319 17.46 -26.48 17.62
C ILE A 319 16.69 -27.59 16.91
N ASP A 320 16.98 -27.79 15.62
CA ASP A 320 16.70 -29.02 14.89
C ASP A 320 17.90 -29.97 14.99
N GLU A 321 17.69 -31.16 15.55
CA GLU A 321 18.72 -32.19 15.79
C GLU A 321 18.96 -33.13 14.59
N SER A 322 18.19 -33.00 13.51
CA SER A 322 18.18 -33.96 12.39
C SER A 322 19.11 -33.59 11.21
N LEU A 323 19.48 -32.31 11.05
CA LEU A 323 20.07 -31.73 9.83
C LEU A 323 19.26 -31.91 8.53
N GLU A 324 18.05 -32.49 8.57
CA GLU A 324 17.27 -32.79 7.35
C GLU A 324 16.81 -31.50 6.62
N ARG A 325 16.82 -30.38 7.34
CA ARG A 325 16.17 -29.13 6.95
C ARG A 325 17.16 -28.02 6.60
N LEU A 326 18.31 -28.38 6.03
CA LEU A 326 19.34 -27.44 5.55
C LEU A 326 18.83 -26.47 4.46
N GLY A 327 17.72 -26.79 3.80
CA GLY A 327 17.11 -25.96 2.77
C GLY A 327 16.24 -24.81 3.28
N ILE A 328 15.95 -24.75 4.60
CA ILE A 328 15.16 -23.68 5.20
C ILE A 328 16.02 -22.42 5.33
N ASP A 329 15.51 -21.29 4.82
CA ASP A 329 16.18 -19.99 4.86
C ASP A 329 15.35 -18.91 5.59
N VAL A 330 15.95 -17.75 5.81
CA VAL A 330 15.31 -16.57 6.40
C VAL A 330 14.13 -16.13 5.52
N GLY A 331 12.97 -15.97 6.17
CA GLY A 331 11.72 -15.60 5.50
C GLY A 331 10.79 -16.78 5.25
N ASP A 332 11.29 -18.01 5.27
CA ASP A 332 10.47 -19.22 5.12
C ASP A 332 9.52 -19.39 6.31
N LEU A 333 8.39 -20.04 6.04
CA LEU A 333 7.42 -20.46 7.04
C LEU A 333 7.65 -21.93 7.35
N ILE A 334 7.67 -22.30 8.63
CA ILE A 334 7.74 -23.68 9.07
C ILE A 334 6.58 -23.98 10.00
N ALA A 335 6.24 -25.24 10.21
CA ALA A 335 5.39 -25.66 11.32
C ALA A 335 6.21 -26.40 12.37
N GLY A 336 5.93 -26.15 13.64
CA GLY A 336 6.56 -26.88 14.75
C GLY A 336 5.67 -26.90 16.00
N THR A 337 5.89 -27.89 16.85
CA THR A 337 5.20 -28.01 18.14
C THR A 337 6.11 -27.57 19.29
N PHE A 338 5.65 -26.58 20.05
CA PHE A 338 6.34 -25.99 21.20
C PHE A 338 5.43 -26.04 22.43
N ASP A 339 5.36 -27.21 23.07
CA ASP A 339 4.48 -27.48 24.22
C ASP A 339 4.89 -26.77 25.52
N TRP A 340 6.08 -26.16 25.54
CA TRP A 340 6.57 -25.29 26.62
C TRP A 340 6.03 -23.86 26.55
N ILE A 341 5.43 -23.49 25.42
CA ILE A 341 4.85 -22.16 25.17
C ILE A 341 3.34 -22.29 25.03
N TYR A 342 2.62 -21.35 25.64
CA TYR A 342 1.17 -21.32 25.61
C TYR A 342 0.65 -20.06 24.90
N ASP A 343 -0.46 -20.22 24.20
CA ASP A 343 -1.22 -19.11 23.65
C ASP A 343 -2.00 -18.35 24.74
N THR A 344 -2.76 -17.33 24.32
CA THR A 344 -3.55 -16.50 25.22
C THR A 344 -4.69 -17.25 25.92
N GLU A 345 -5.07 -18.42 25.42
CA GLU A 345 -6.12 -19.29 25.97
C GLU A 345 -5.54 -20.36 26.91
N GLY A 346 -4.21 -20.39 27.07
CA GLY A 346 -3.50 -21.37 27.87
C GLY A 346 -3.33 -22.71 27.17
N SER A 347 -3.52 -22.77 25.84
CA SER A 347 -3.26 -23.97 25.05
C SER A 347 -1.82 -23.97 24.54
N PRO A 348 -1.15 -25.14 24.52
CA PRO A 348 0.21 -25.24 23.99
C PRO A 348 0.26 -24.88 22.50
N LEU A 349 1.41 -24.39 22.03
CA LEU A 349 1.64 -24.09 20.62
C LEU A 349 1.92 -25.38 19.83
N ILE A 350 0.88 -26.14 19.51
CA ILE A 350 0.94 -27.33 18.65
C ILE A 350 0.80 -26.93 17.18
N ASN A 351 1.70 -27.46 16.33
CA ASN A 351 1.78 -27.23 14.88
C ASN A 351 1.68 -25.76 14.49
N GLN A 352 2.35 -24.92 15.28
CA GLN A 352 2.33 -23.48 15.10
C GLN A 352 3.19 -23.09 13.91
N VAL A 353 2.68 -22.20 13.06
CA VAL A 353 3.42 -21.66 11.93
C VAL A 353 4.34 -20.55 12.41
N ILE A 354 5.63 -20.73 12.16
CA ILE A 354 6.70 -19.81 12.55
C ILE A 354 7.39 -19.28 11.30
N LYS A 355 7.57 -17.97 11.21
CA LYS A 355 8.41 -17.35 10.18
C LYS A 355 9.86 -17.28 10.65
N ILE A 356 10.78 -17.84 9.87
CA ILE A 356 12.20 -17.89 10.21
C ILE A 356 12.84 -16.51 10.09
N LEU A 357 13.49 -16.06 11.17
CA LEU A 357 14.22 -14.79 11.25
C LEU A 357 15.73 -14.99 11.14
N SER A 358 16.25 -16.16 11.54
CA SER A 358 17.66 -16.52 11.35
C SER A 358 17.87 -18.02 11.37
N VAL A 359 18.85 -18.46 10.59
CA VAL A 359 19.30 -19.85 10.48
C VAL A 359 20.78 -19.91 10.81
N SER A 360 21.21 -20.90 11.58
CA SER A 360 22.61 -21.09 11.97
C SER A 360 22.95 -22.59 12.05
N PRO A 361 23.36 -23.21 10.94
CA PRO A 361 23.80 -24.60 10.92
C PRO A 361 25.14 -24.77 11.66
N ASP A 362 25.24 -25.82 12.49
CA ASP A 362 26.47 -26.29 13.12
C ASP A 362 26.75 -27.72 12.67
N PHE A 363 27.57 -27.85 11.62
CA PHE A 363 27.95 -29.13 11.02
C PHE A 363 28.87 -29.98 11.93
N VAL A 364 29.45 -29.40 12.99
CA VAL A 364 30.27 -30.17 13.93
C VAL A 364 29.37 -30.91 14.90
N LYS A 365 28.29 -30.26 15.34
CA LYS A 365 27.30 -30.84 16.25
C LYS A 365 26.15 -31.55 15.54
N ASN A 366 26.08 -31.46 14.22
CA ASN A 366 24.98 -31.93 13.39
C ASN A 366 23.64 -31.36 13.82
N VAL A 367 23.57 -30.04 13.99
CA VAL A 367 22.32 -29.36 14.37
C VAL A 367 22.11 -28.09 13.57
N ILE A 368 20.86 -27.64 13.48
CA ILE A 368 20.51 -26.32 12.93
C ILE A 368 19.82 -25.51 14.02
N ARG A 369 20.37 -24.34 14.34
CA ARG A 369 19.70 -23.41 15.22
C ARG A 369 18.81 -22.48 14.41
N PHE A 370 17.55 -22.42 14.79
CA PHE A 370 16.56 -21.52 14.23
C PHE A 370 16.12 -20.48 15.26
N ARG A 371 15.83 -19.29 14.77
CA ARG A 371 15.05 -18.29 15.49
C ARG A 371 13.93 -17.84 14.59
N GLY A 372 12.72 -17.82 15.10
CA GLY A 372 11.55 -17.46 14.31
C GLY A 372 10.51 -16.71 15.12
N ILE A 373 9.51 -16.18 14.42
CA ILE A 373 8.41 -15.44 15.02
C ILE A 373 7.08 -16.10 14.68
N ASP A 374 6.30 -16.32 15.72
CA ASP A 374 4.97 -16.89 15.64
C ASP A 374 4.07 -16.04 14.74
N GLN A 375 3.45 -16.69 13.76
CA GLN A 375 2.50 -16.07 12.83
C GLN A 375 1.05 -16.10 13.33
N GLN A 376 0.83 -16.60 14.56
CA GLN A 376 -0.48 -16.79 15.20
C GLN A 376 -1.46 -17.63 14.38
N VAL A 377 -0.93 -18.53 13.54
CA VAL A 377 -1.69 -19.53 12.79
C VAL A 377 -1.07 -20.91 12.99
N TYR A 378 -1.87 -21.93 12.77
CA TYR A 378 -1.49 -23.34 12.94
C TYR A 378 -1.79 -24.12 11.67
N LEU A 379 -1.19 -25.30 11.52
CA LEU A 379 -1.61 -26.24 10.48
C LEU A 379 -3.06 -26.66 10.70
N GLU A 380 -3.79 -26.79 9.61
CA GLU A 380 -5.19 -27.22 9.62
C GLU A 380 -5.33 -28.67 9.12
N ASP A 381 -6.27 -29.41 9.68
CA ASP A 381 -6.66 -30.73 9.22
C ASP A 381 -7.50 -30.66 7.93
N SER A 382 -7.86 -31.82 7.37
CA SER A 382 -8.68 -31.88 6.13
C SER A 382 -10.08 -31.25 6.26
N ALA A 383 -10.53 -30.94 7.47
CA ALA A 383 -11.80 -30.28 7.76
C ALA A 383 -11.65 -28.78 8.07
N GLY A 384 -10.42 -28.23 8.00
CA GLY A 384 -10.13 -26.83 8.30
C GLY A 384 -10.05 -26.51 9.81
N ASN A 385 -9.94 -27.53 10.67
CA ASN A 385 -9.75 -27.33 12.11
C ASN A 385 -8.25 -27.36 12.45
N ARG A 386 -7.87 -26.83 13.62
CA ARG A 386 -6.50 -26.96 14.13
C ARG A 386 -6.05 -28.42 14.13
N ASP A 387 -4.97 -28.71 13.42
CA ASP A 387 -4.33 -30.01 13.47
C ASP A 387 -3.57 -30.17 14.79
N LEU A 388 -4.07 -31.06 15.64
CA LEU A 388 -3.49 -31.39 16.94
C LEU A 388 -2.59 -32.63 16.88
N THR A 389 -2.35 -33.18 15.69
CA THR A 389 -1.45 -34.32 15.50
C THR A 389 -0.02 -33.88 15.78
N GLU A 390 0.63 -34.44 16.81
CA GLU A 390 2.06 -34.20 17.00
C GLU A 390 2.83 -34.98 15.93
N TYR A 391 3.50 -34.24 15.02
CA TYR A 391 4.39 -34.79 14.01
C TYR A 391 5.77 -35.11 14.56
#